data_AF-A0A4C1Y1D4-F1
#
_entry.id   AF-A0A4C1Y1D4-F1
#
_cell.length_a   1.000
_cell.length_b   1.000
_cell.length_c   1.000
_cell.angle_alpha   90.00
_cell.angle_beta   90.00
_cell.angle_gamma   90.00
#
_symmetry.space_group_name_H-M   'P 1'
#
loop_
_entity.id
_entity.type
_entity.pdbx_description
1 polymer ?
#
loop_
_entity_poly.entity_id
_entity_poly.type
_entity_poly.pdbx_seq_one_letter_code
_entity_poly.pdbx_strand_id
1 'polypeptide(L)'
;MSAESSNLNNIEHRAVIKYFVKKGTTPKEIFEDMVSVLQESAPSYTIAKKWARLFQQGRESCEDDPCPGRPVTAREAVVQKRRGKLSRGVLFLQDNASVHTARVSRQALKDTDFSEIDHPPYSPDLAPSDYFLFSNLKGVTWS
;
A
#
# COMPACT_ATOMS: atom_id res chain seq x y z
N MET A 1 -38.58 -3.96 18.93
CA MET A 1 -37.26 -4.28 19.49
C MET A 1 -36.36 -4.63 18.31
N SER A 2 -35.69 -3.64 17.72
CA SER A 2 -34.80 -3.86 16.59
C SER A 2 -33.40 -4.13 17.15
N ALA A 3 -32.87 -5.31 16.89
CA ALA A 3 -31.56 -5.72 17.40
C ALA A 3 -30.47 -4.78 16.84
N GLU A 4 -29.66 -4.23 17.72
CA GLU A 4 -28.38 -3.62 17.37
C GLU A 4 -27.51 -4.72 16.74
N SER A 5 -27.40 -4.71 15.41
CA SER A 5 -26.42 -5.52 14.70
C SER A 5 -25.04 -4.91 14.98
N SER A 6 -24.43 -5.33 16.08
CA SER A 6 -23.08 -4.93 16.48
C SER A 6 -22.10 -5.42 15.42
N ASN A 7 -21.64 -4.52 14.56
CA ASN A 7 -20.56 -4.79 13.61
C ASN A 7 -19.30 -5.20 14.40
N LEU A 8 -18.93 -6.48 14.34
CA LEU A 8 -17.70 -6.99 14.95
C LEU A 8 -16.49 -6.31 14.31
N ASN A 9 -15.54 -5.89 15.13
CA ASN A 9 -14.27 -5.33 14.66
C ASN A 9 -13.39 -6.46 14.05
N ASN A 10 -12.50 -6.10 13.13
CA ASN A 10 -11.60 -7.04 12.47
C ASN A 10 -10.75 -7.87 13.45
N ILE A 11 -10.44 -7.33 14.62
CA ILE A 11 -9.71 -8.03 15.68
C ILE A 11 -10.57 -9.15 16.30
N GLU A 12 -11.87 -8.91 16.48
CA GLU A 12 -12.81 -9.86 17.05
C GLU A 12 -13.04 -11.03 16.10
N HIS A 13 -13.18 -10.75 14.79
CA HIS A 13 -13.20 -11.79 13.76
C HIS A 13 -11.98 -12.71 13.83
N ARG A 14 -10.79 -12.14 14.02
CA ARG A 14 -9.54 -12.93 14.14
C ARG A 14 -9.49 -13.74 15.43
N ALA A 15 -10.01 -13.22 16.54
CA ALA A 15 -10.11 -13.96 17.79
C ALA A 15 -11.01 -15.19 17.66
N VAL A 16 -12.15 -15.06 16.97
CA VAL A 16 -13.05 -16.17 16.66
C VAL A 16 -12.34 -17.22 15.79
N ILE A 17 -11.67 -16.79 14.72
CA ILE A 17 -10.89 -17.69 13.86
C ILE A 17 -9.81 -18.43 14.67
N LYS A 18 -9.11 -17.74 15.58
CA LYS A 18 -8.09 -18.33 16.45
C LYS A 18 -8.67 -19.40 17.38
N TYR A 19 -9.84 -19.13 17.98
CA TYR A 19 -10.54 -20.09 18.83
C TYR A 19 -10.87 -21.38 18.07
N PHE A 20 -11.44 -21.24 16.87
CA PHE A 20 -11.80 -22.39 16.04
C PHE A 20 -10.59 -23.17 15.54
N VAL A 21 -9.49 -22.51 15.17
CA VAL A 21 -8.24 -23.21 14.82
C VAL A 21 -7.73 -24.04 15.99
N LYS A 22 -7.81 -23.55 17.24
CA LYS A 22 -7.45 -24.32 18.44
C LYS A 22 -8.39 -25.51 18.68
N LYS A 23 -9.66 -25.42 18.24
CA LYS A 23 -10.64 -26.51 18.29
C LYS A 23 -10.39 -27.58 17.20
N GLY A 24 -9.52 -27.32 16.23
CA GLY A 24 -9.16 -28.26 15.17
C GLY A 24 -10.09 -28.25 13.96
N THR A 25 -10.99 -27.28 13.84
CA THR A 25 -11.89 -27.15 12.68
C THR A 25 -11.15 -26.64 11.44
N THR A 26 -11.62 -27.05 10.26
CA THR A 26 -11.03 -26.65 8.98
C THR A 26 -11.41 -25.21 8.64
N PRO A 27 -10.57 -24.45 7.89
CA PRO A 27 -10.88 -23.06 7.54
C PRO A 27 -12.21 -22.85 6.80
N LYS A 28 -12.71 -23.88 6.12
CA LYS A 28 -14.01 -23.84 5.42
C LYS A 28 -15.17 -23.89 6.41
N GLU A 29 -15.14 -24.82 7.35
CA GLU A 29 -16.15 -24.93 8.42
C GLU A 29 -16.18 -23.67 9.28
N ILE A 30 -15.01 -23.08 9.56
CA ILE A 30 -14.91 -21.81 10.29
C ILE A 30 -15.65 -20.70 9.54
N PHE A 31 -15.44 -20.59 8.23
CA PHE A 31 -16.11 -19.55 7.43
C PHE A 31 -17.62 -19.78 7.33
N GLU A 32 -18.07 -21.02 7.13
CA GLU A 32 -19.50 -21.36 7.07
C GLU A 32 -20.19 -21.03 8.41
N ASP A 33 -19.55 -21.34 9.54
CA ASP A 33 -20.07 -20.99 10.87
C ASP A 33 -20.14 -19.47 11.09
N MET A 34 -19.08 -18.74 10.73
CA MET A 34 -19.05 -17.28 10.84
C MET A 34 -20.11 -16.62 9.94
N VAL A 35 -20.36 -17.13 8.73
CA VAL A 35 -21.41 -16.61 7.83
C VAL A 35 -22.80 -16.94 8.37
N SER A 36 -22.99 -18.11 8.97
CA SER A 36 -24.26 -18.50 9.60
C SER A 36 -24.64 -17.56 10.75
N VAL A 37 -23.67 -17.19 11.59
CA VAL A 37 -23.89 -16.36 12.78
C VAL A 37 -23.88 -14.85 12.47
N LEU A 38 -22.91 -14.38 11.67
CA LEU A 38 -22.65 -12.94 11.47
C LEU A 38 -23.21 -12.39 10.15
N GLN A 39 -23.66 -13.27 9.24
CA GLN A 39 -24.27 -12.91 7.96
C GLN A 39 -23.48 -11.81 7.21
N GLU A 40 -24.05 -10.61 7.05
CA GLU A 40 -23.46 -9.49 6.32
C GLU A 40 -22.18 -8.92 6.97
N SER A 41 -22.02 -9.12 8.28
CA SER A 41 -20.83 -8.69 9.02
C SER A 41 -19.70 -9.72 9.00
N ALA A 42 -19.91 -10.90 8.39
CA ALA A 42 -18.91 -11.95 8.37
C ALA A 42 -17.66 -11.54 7.54
N PRO A 43 -16.45 -11.93 7.97
CA PRO A 43 -15.26 -11.71 7.18
C PRO A 43 -15.29 -12.56 5.91
N SER A 44 -14.75 -12.02 4.81
CA SER A 44 -14.56 -12.78 3.57
C SER A 44 -13.81 -14.10 3.83
N TYR A 45 -14.16 -15.14 3.08
CA TYR A 45 -13.49 -16.44 3.11
C TYR A 45 -11.96 -16.32 2.97
N THR A 46 -11.48 -15.38 2.15
CA THR A 46 -10.03 -15.17 1.97
C THR A 46 -9.34 -14.69 3.25
N ILE A 47 -10.01 -13.84 4.04
CA ILE A 47 -9.51 -13.35 5.33
C ILE A 47 -9.54 -14.48 6.35
N ALA A 48 -10.65 -15.22 6.46
CA ALA A 48 -10.78 -16.37 7.35
C ALA A 48 -9.68 -17.41 7.08
N LYS A 49 -9.49 -17.77 5.79
CA LYS A 49 -8.47 -18.72 5.35
C LYS A 49 -7.04 -18.23 5.63
N LYS A 50 -6.74 -16.95 5.36
CA LYS A 50 -5.42 -16.35 5.63
C LYS A 50 -5.09 -16.45 7.11
N TRP A 51 -5.99 -16.00 7.98
CA TRP A 51 -5.79 -16.01 9.43
C TRP A 51 -5.74 -17.41 10.01
N ALA A 52 -6.59 -18.32 9.54
CA ALA A 52 -6.55 -19.72 9.97
C ALA A 52 -5.18 -20.36 9.68
N ARG A 53 -4.62 -20.12 8.48
CA ARG A 53 -3.28 -20.58 8.13
C ARG A 53 -2.19 -19.96 9.03
N LEU A 54 -2.27 -18.65 9.30
CA LEU A 54 -1.29 -17.97 10.15
C LEU A 54 -1.30 -18.52 11.58
N PHE A 55 -2.47 -18.81 12.15
CA PHE A 55 -2.58 -19.43 13.47
C PHE A 55 -2.10 -20.89 13.47
N GLN A 56 -2.36 -21.66 12.41
CA GLN A 56 -1.78 -23.00 12.25
C GLN A 56 -0.24 -22.98 12.16
N GLN A 57 0.33 -21.88 11.64
CA GLN A 57 1.78 -21.66 11.56
C GLN A 57 2.40 -21.13 12.87
N GLY A 58 1.64 -21.07 13.97
CA GLY A 58 2.14 -20.70 15.30
C GLY A 58 2.05 -19.21 15.62
N ARG A 59 1.34 -18.40 14.83
CA ARG A 59 1.06 -17.01 15.20
C ARG A 59 0.14 -16.96 16.41
N GLU A 60 0.39 -16.04 17.34
CA GLU A 60 -0.47 -15.84 18.51
C GLU A 60 -1.18 -14.48 18.53
N SER A 61 -0.66 -13.45 17.86
CA SER A 61 -1.30 -12.13 17.84
C SER A 61 -2.47 -12.07 16.85
N CYS A 62 -3.57 -11.43 17.26
CA CYS A 62 -4.71 -11.07 16.41
C CYS A 62 -4.50 -9.73 15.67
N GLU A 63 -3.46 -8.98 16.00
CA GLU A 63 -3.13 -7.73 15.32
C GLU A 63 -2.42 -8.01 14.01
N ASP A 64 -2.56 -7.11 13.02
CA ASP A 64 -1.78 -7.21 11.79
C ASP A 64 -0.29 -6.97 12.11
N ASP A 65 0.58 -7.69 11.41
CA ASP A 65 1.99 -7.31 11.46
C ASP A 65 2.14 -5.92 10.85
N PRO A 66 3.06 -5.09 11.36
CA PRO A 66 3.45 -3.87 10.68
C PRO A 66 3.76 -4.22 9.24
N CYS A 67 2.98 -3.70 8.28
CA CYS A 67 3.26 -3.98 6.89
C CYS A 67 4.67 -3.48 6.58
N PRO A 68 5.58 -4.33 6.06
CA PRO A 68 6.81 -3.86 5.44
C PRO A 68 6.46 -3.21 4.09
N GLY A 69 5.67 -2.14 4.14
CA GLY A 69 5.41 -1.25 3.02
C GLY A 69 6.53 -0.24 2.86
N ARG A 70 6.52 0.47 1.72
CA ARG A 70 7.44 1.58 1.42
C ARG A 70 7.65 2.42 2.69
N PRO A 71 8.89 2.64 3.14
CA PRO A 71 9.13 3.32 4.41
C PRO A 71 8.47 4.70 4.39
N VAL A 72 7.64 4.99 5.41
CA VAL A 72 7.12 6.34 5.67
C VAL A 72 8.29 7.33 5.85
N THR A 73 9.45 6.80 6.24
CA THR A 73 10.73 7.50 6.30
C THR A 73 11.20 8.05 4.95
N ALA A 74 10.77 7.54 3.79
CA ALA A 74 11.12 8.16 2.51
C ALA A 74 10.38 9.50 2.33
N ARG A 75 9.10 9.56 2.72
CA ARG A 75 8.32 10.82 2.71
C ARG A 75 8.84 11.77 3.78
N GLU A 76 9.02 11.27 5.00
CA GLU A 76 9.52 12.07 6.12
C GLU A 76 10.96 12.53 5.91
N ALA A 77 11.85 11.70 5.37
CA ALA A 77 13.22 12.11 5.05
C ALA A 77 13.27 13.09 3.87
N VAL A 78 12.38 12.97 2.88
CA VAL A 78 12.25 13.98 1.82
C VAL A 78 11.74 15.29 2.42
N VAL A 79 10.72 15.25 3.27
CA VAL A 79 10.18 16.42 3.97
C VAL A 79 11.24 17.04 4.90
N GLN A 80 12.02 16.23 5.62
CA GLN A 80 13.07 16.67 6.53
C GLN A 80 14.26 17.27 5.80
N LYS A 81 14.75 16.62 4.72
CA LYS A 81 15.83 17.14 3.87
C LYS A 81 15.41 18.36 3.05
N ARG A 82 14.10 18.59 2.86
CA ARG A 82 13.55 19.73 2.12
C ARG A 82 12.84 20.75 3.02
N ARG A 83 13.03 20.70 4.35
CA ARG A 83 12.51 21.73 5.27
C ARG A 83 12.95 23.12 4.78
N GLY A 84 11.99 24.01 4.57
CA GLY A 84 12.22 25.38 4.07
C GLY A 84 12.31 25.54 2.54
N LYS A 85 12.57 24.47 1.77
CA LYS A 85 12.65 24.52 0.29
C LYS A 85 11.30 24.43 -0.41
N LEU A 86 10.26 23.96 0.28
CA LEU A 86 8.91 23.81 -0.27
C LEU A 86 8.09 25.11 -0.26
N SER A 87 8.60 26.17 0.39
CA SER A 87 7.91 27.47 0.53
C SER A 87 7.72 28.22 -0.79
N ARG A 88 8.44 27.81 -1.86
CA ARG A 88 8.38 28.39 -3.21
C ARG A 88 7.76 27.44 -4.25
N GLY A 89 7.03 26.42 -3.81
CA GLY A 89 6.52 25.34 -4.67
C GLY A 89 7.63 24.37 -5.09
N VAL A 90 7.25 23.14 -5.44
CA VAL A 90 8.19 22.17 -6.02
C VAL A 90 8.01 22.15 -7.52
N LEU A 91 9.09 22.38 -8.26
CA LEU A 91 9.11 22.15 -9.69
C LEU A 91 9.29 20.65 -9.96
N PHE A 92 8.36 20.08 -10.71
CA PHE A 92 8.36 18.68 -11.09
C PHE A 92 8.72 18.55 -12.57
N LEU A 93 9.86 17.89 -12.86
CA LEU A 93 10.33 17.62 -14.21
C LEU A 93 10.18 16.13 -14.49
N GLN A 94 9.40 15.79 -15.50
CA GLN A 94 9.15 14.42 -15.97
C GLN A 94 9.08 14.43 -17.50
N ASP A 95 9.41 13.31 -18.12
CA ASP A 95 9.33 13.14 -19.58
C ASP A 95 7.88 12.93 -20.04
N ASN A 96 7.63 13.09 -21.35
CA ASN A 96 6.30 13.00 -21.95
C ASN A 96 5.86 11.55 -22.25
N ALA A 97 6.30 10.55 -21.46
CA ALA A 97 5.87 9.18 -21.69
C ALA A 97 4.35 9.05 -21.50
N SER A 98 3.71 8.10 -22.21
CA SER A 98 2.24 7.97 -22.20
C SER A 98 1.67 7.75 -20.79
N VAL A 99 2.38 7.03 -19.93
CA VAL A 99 2.01 6.78 -18.52
C VAL A 99 2.06 8.04 -17.66
N HIS A 100 2.92 8.98 -18.02
CA HIS A 100 3.13 10.25 -17.33
C HIS A 100 2.09 11.30 -17.75
N THR A 101 1.69 11.25 -19.01
CA THR A 101 0.67 12.09 -19.64
C THR A 101 -0.77 11.58 -19.39
N ALA A 102 -0.90 10.37 -18.84
CA ALA A 102 -2.19 9.74 -18.53
C ALA A 102 -3.03 10.57 -17.55
N ARG A 103 -4.37 10.50 -17.69
CA ARG A 103 -5.32 11.27 -16.89
C ARG A 103 -5.18 11.03 -15.39
N VAL A 104 -4.95 9.77 -14.99
CA VAL A 104 -4.77 9.39 -13.58
C VAL A 104 -3.51 10.03 -13.00
N SER A 105 -2.40 9.97 -13.73
CA SER A 105 -1.11 10.53 -13.33
C SER A 105 -1.16 12.05 -13.22
N ARG A 106 -1.75 12.72 -14.22
CA ARG A 106 -1.93 14.18 -14.22
C ARG A 106 -2.88 14.66 -13.13
N GLN A 107 -3.94 13.90 -12.82
CA GLN A 107 -4.83 14.25 -11.73
C GLN A 107 -4.12 14.15 -10.38
N ALA A 108 -3.39 13.06 -10.14
CA ALA A 108 -2.59 12.92 -8.93
C ALA A 108 -1.54 14.02 -8.78
N LEU A 109 -0.95 14.50 -9.89
CA LEU A 109 -0.02 15.64 -9.86
C LEU A 109 -0.72 16.97 -9.54
N LYS A 110 -1.91 17.21 -10.08
CA LYS A 110 -2.73 18.41 -9.76
C LYS A 110 -3.19 18.45 -8.31
N ASP A 111 -3.39 17.29 -7.70
CA ASP A 111 -3.76 17.18 -6.29
C ASP A 111 -2.57 17.47 -5.35
N THR A 112 -1.37 17.71 -5.89
CA THR A 112 -0.18 18.14 -5.15
C THR A 112 0.15 19.61 -5.39
N ASP A 113 0.85 20.26 -4.45
CA ASP A 113 1.36 21.64 -4.60
C ASP A 113 2.58 21.74 -5.54
N PHE A 114 2.67 20.87 -6.54
CA PHE A 114 3.80 20.79 -7.47
C PHE A 114 3.45 21.50 -8.77
N SER A 115 4.42 22.24 -9.31
CA SER A 115 4.32 22.88 -10.62
C SER A 115 5.11 22.06 -11.63
N GLU A 116 4.42 21.53 -12.64
CA GLU A 116 5.03 20.79 -13.75
C GLU A 116 5.86 21.73 -14.63
N ILE A 117 7.07 21.33 -15.01
CA ILE A 117 7.89 22.02 -16.01
C ILE A 117 7.59 21.42 -17.38
N ASP A 118 7.31 22.26 -18.37
CA ASP A 118 7.17 21.82 -19.76
C ASP A 118 8.46 21.15 -20.25
N HIS A 119 8.33 19.91 -20.72
CA HIS A 119 9.43 19.14 -21.29
C HIS A 119 9.20 18.90 -22.78
N PRO A 120 10.14 19.25 -23.67
CA PRO A 120 10.00 19.00 -25.10
C PRO A 120 10.01 17.49 -25.42
N PRO A 121 9.32 17.06 -26.49
CA PRO A 121 9.36 15.66 -26.92
C PRO A 121 10.78 15.21 -27.27
N TYR A 122 11.16 14.02 -26.80
CA TYR A 122 12.43 13.34 -27.13
C TYR A 122 13.71 14.14 -26.76
N SER A 123 13.74 14.74 -25.57
CA SER A 123 14.90 15.49 -25.08
C SER A 123 15.54 14.88 -23.82
N PRO A 124 16.16 13.69 -23.94
CA PRO A 124 16.83 13.02 -22.81
C PRO A 124 18.01 13.84 -22.25
N ASP A 125 18.59 14.73 -23.05
CA ASP A 125 19.64 15.67 -22.66
C ASP A 125 19.16 16.73 -21.66
N LEU A 126 17.85 17.04 -21.66
CA LEU A 126 17.24 18.00 -20.75
C LEU A 126 16.74 17.36 -19.45
N ALA A 127 16.75 16.03 -19.35
CA ALA A 127 16.37 15.29 -18.15
C ALA A 127 17.63 15.00 -17.30
N PRO A 128 17.76 15.57 -16.08
CA PRO A 128 18.90 15.29 -15.20
C PRO A 128 19.00 13.81 -14.82
N SER A 129 17.89 13.07 -14.84
CA SER A 129 17.88 11.63 -14.65
C SER A 129 18.68 10.91 -15.73
N ASP A 130 18.51 11.31 -16.99
CA ASP A 130 19.01 10.58 -18.15
C ASP A 130 20.47 10.93 -18.44
N TYR A 131 20.81 12.23 -18.43
CA TYR A 131 22.18 12.66 -18.68
C TYR A 131 23.12 12.42 -17.48
N PHE A 132 22.68 12.70 -16.25
CA PHE A 132 23.55 12.67 -15.07
C PHE A 132 23.38 11.40 -14.23
N LEU A 133 22.16 11.09 -13.77
CA LEU A 133 21.94 9.99 -12.82
C LEU A 133 22.18 8.62 -13.46
N PHE A 134 21.51 8.30 -14.57
CA PHE A 134 21.60 6.98 -15.21
C PHE A 134 22.96 6.74 -15.86
N SER A 135 23.62 7.79 -16.36
CA SER A 135 25.01 7.70 -16.83
C SER A 135 25.96 7.28 -15.70
N ASN A 136 25.83 7.89 -14.51
CA ASN A 136 26.66 7.56 -13.35
C ASN A 136 26.32 6.18 -12.74
N LEU A 137 25.07 5.73 -12.86
CA LEU A 137 24.65 4.40 -12.41
C LEU A 137 25.15 3.27 -13.32
N LYS A 138 25.47 3.56 -14.59
CA LYS A 138 26.03 2.59 -15.55
C LYS A 138 27.54 2.35 -15.36
N GLY A 139 28.14 2.82 -14.27
CA GLY A 139 29.54 2.63 -13.89
C GLY A 139 29.98 1.19 -13.56
N VAL A 140 29.53 0.19 -14.31
CA VAL A 140 30.08 -1.17 -14.32
C VAL A 140 30.25 -1.61 -15.78
N THR A 141 31.43 -1.27 -16.30
CA THR A 141 32.21 -1.82 -17.43
C THR A 141 31.50 -2.44 -18.64
N TRP A 142 31.77 -1.89 -19.82
CA TRP A 142 32.01 -2.71 -21.02
C TRP A 142 33.51 -2.68 -21.34
N SER A 143 34.20 -3.77 -21.03
CA SER A 143 35.48 -4.21 -21.60
C SER A 143 35.52 -5.73 -21.51
#